data_AF-A0A1G4P465-F1
#
_entry.id   AF-A0A1G4P465-F1
#
_cell.length_a   1.000
_cell.length_b   1.000
_cell.length_c   1.000
_cell.angle_alpha   90.00
_cell.angle_beta   90.00
_cell.angle_gamma   90.00
#
_symmetry.space_group_name_H-M   'P 1'
#
loop_
_entity.id
_entity.type
_entity.pdbx_description
1 polymer ?
#
loop_
_entity_poly.entity_id
_entity_poly.type
_entity_poly.pdbx_seq_one_letter_code
_entity_poly.pdbx_strand_id
1 'polypeptide(L)'
;MRVDLLPLVELSLYINISFCCKDFSIFSRVLEELKYHLTLLGNPIIKTLYIKHVDFCLCRQDNLKFIFTSLSKYINWALLEEFTLEIIPGYIDFEKLKLLDEFCITRINLSVQSFFLKFRKVMGISEIYYEKMNILINNIRKFPFDLNIDMTINMPFQKKSDLKRDLKELLSYMPEHICFNDFICEEEGFSLRDFDNNIDSEKLWFCALECLESNGYINYEITNFVLKGHESKHNKLNWELKPYLGLGLGAVSLLFCNDKNNNVKALIIKDIGFVKANNHLATFELLEDLEFFIYHFIQGLGTIQGVNLRSLRLRFEYNEKQFFQFINYCSTLSKKFVFDNNTMLLKGRERFKLDFYLVKIINYFNDNLFKVKFRLP
;
A
#
# COMPACT_ATOMS: atom_id res chain seq x y z
N MET A 1 27.20 3.20 -2.56
CA MET A 1 27.37 2.98 -4.01
C MET A 1 26.57 4.08 -4.71
N ARG A 2 27.16 4.88 -5.60
CA ARG A 2 26.42 5.94 -6.31
C ARG A 2 25.57 5.26 -7.37
N VAL A 3 24.27 5.11 -7.10
CA VAL A 3 23.32 4.52 -8.05
C VAL A 3 22.93 5.58 -9.06
N ASP A 4 23.02 5.26 -10.35
CA ASP A 4 22.57 6.13 -11.44
C ASP A 4 21.06 6.01 -11.60
N LEU A 5 20.31 6.69 -10.73
CA LEU A 5 18.85 6.73 -10.76
C LEU A 5 18.36 7.42 -12.03
N LEU A 6 17.31 6.86 -12.62
CA LEU A 6 16.71 7.44 -13.82
C LEU A 6 15.79 8.61 -13.43
N PRO A 7 15.83 9.72 -14.19
CA PRO A 7 14.97 10.86 -13.92
C PRO A 7 13.51 10.51 -14.17
N LEU A 8 12.62 11.14 -13.42
CA LEU A 8 11.18 10.93 -13.48
C LEU A 8 10.48 12.25 -13.81
N VAL A 9 9.36 12.16 -14.53
CA VAL A 9 8.48 13.31 -14.76
C VAL A 9 7.52 13.49 -13.59
N GLU A 10 7.00 12.38 -13.07
CA GLU A 10 6.01 12.31 -11.99
C GLU A 10 6.45 11.28 -10.95
N LEU A 11 6.06 11.50 -9.70
CA LEU A 11 6.42 10.64 -8.57
C LEU A 11 5.28 10.51 -7.56
N SER A 12 5.11 9.30 -7.04
CA SER A 12 4.32 9.03 -5.83
C SER A 12 5.25 9.03 -4.61
N LEU A 13 4.84 9.69 -3.53
CA LEU A 13 5.64 9.84 -2.32
C LEU A 13 4.93 9.21 -1.12
N TYR A 14 5.66 8.39 -0.38
CA TYR A 14 5.25 7.82 0.89
C TYR A 14 6.22 8.27 1.98
N ILE A 15 5.71 8.81 3.08
CA ILE A 15 6.55 9.26 4.20
C ILE A 15 6.01 8.65 5.49
N ASN A 16 6.84 7.88 6.18
CA ASN A 16 6.55 7.42 7.52
C ASN A 16 7.03 8.43 8.56
N ILE A 17 6.10 9.02 9.31
CA ILE A 17 6.41 10.00 10.35
C ILE A 17 6.19 9.48 11.79
N SER A 18 6.03 8.17 12.01
CA SER A 18 5.68 7.58 13.31
C SER A 18 6.49 8.10 14.51
N PHE A 19 7.77 8.38 14.30
CA PHE A 19 8.69 8.82 15.35
C PHE A 19 9.09 10.29 15.25
N CYS A 20 8.68 10.99 14.19
CA CYS A 20 9.07 12.38 13.92
C CYS A 20 8.58 13.35 14.99
N CYS A 21 7.37 13.14 15.54
CA CYS A 21 6.84 14.02 16.59
C CYS A 21 7.40 13.67 17.98
N LYS A 22 8.08 12.53 18.15
CA LYS A 22 8.84 12.17 19.37
C LYS A 22 10.26 12.76 19.32
N ASP A 23 10.87 12.73 18.15
CA ASP A 23 12.21 13.24 17.90
C ASP A 23 12.27 13.91 16.53
N PHE A 24 12.38 15.23 16.50
CA PHE A 24 12.42 16.00 15.25
C PHE A 24 13.70 15.82 14.44
N SER A 25 14.78 15.27 15.02
CA SER A 25 15.98 14.93 14.25
C SER A 25 15.69 13.88 13.17
N ILE A 26 14.75 12.96 13.46
CA ILE A 26 14.22 11.97 12.51
C ILE A 26 13.56 12.68 11.33
N PHE A 27 12.75 13.70 11.60
CA PHE A 27 12.09 14.47 10.54
C PHE A 27 13.09 15.28 9.71
N SER A 28 14.07 15.91 10.33
CA SER A 28 15.14 16.62 9.63
C SER A 28 15.87 15.69 8.65
N ARG A 29 16.16 14.46 9.06
CA ARG A 29 16.75 13.44 8.19
C ARG A 29 15.84 13.06 7.03
N VAL A 30 14.53 12.86 7.28
CA VAL A 30 13.55 12.62 6.19
C VAL A 30 13.58 13.76 5.17
N LEU A 31 13.66 15.02 5.60
CA LEU A 31 13.73 16.17 4.70
C LEU A 31 15.04 16.22 3.89
N GLU A 32 16.16 15.85 4.49
CA GLU A 32 17.45 15.76 3.79
C GLU A 32 17.43 14.67 2.73
N GLU A 33 16.92 13.48 3.07
CA GLU A 33 16.75 12.38 2.13
C GLU A 33 15.77 12.72 1.00
N LEU A 34 14.65 13.38 1.33
CA LEU A 34 13.70 13.90 0.34
C LEU A 34 14.40 14.81 -0.66
N LYS A 35 15.11 15.84 -0.17
CA LYS A 35 15.83 16.78 -1.03
C LYS A 35 16.86 16.07 -1.92
N TYR A 36 17.61 15.14 -1.33
CA TYR A 36 18.64 14.38 -2.03
C TYR A 36 18.04 13.54 -3.16
N HIS A 37 17.00 12.75 -2.87
CA HIS A 37 16.37 11.87 -3.85
C HIS A 37 15.60 12.65 -4.93
N LEU A 38 14.91 13.74 -4.59
CA LEU A 38 14.28 14.59 -5.60
C LEU A 38 15.31 15.15 -6.58
N THR A 39 16.48 15.57 -6.09
CA THR A 39 17.57 16.05 -6.97
C THR A 39 18.06 14.94 -7.90
N LEU A 40 18.28 13.72 -7.38
CA LEU A 40 18.71 12.57 -8.19
C LEU A 40 17.68 12.15 -9.23
N LEU A 41 16.39 12.29 -8.92
CA LEU A 41 15.28 11.93 -9.79
C LEU A 41 14.91 13.03 -10.80
N GLY A 42 15.68 14.13 -10.87
CA GLY A 42 15.42 15.23 -11.80
C GLY A 42 14.29 16.17 -11.38
N ASN A 43 13.97 16.22 -10.09
CA ASN A 43 12.90 17.01 -9.48
C ASN A 43 11.51 16.74 -10.13
N PRO A 44 11.00 15.50 -10.03
CA PRO A 44 9.70 15.14 -10.59
C PRO A 44 8.56 15.92 -9.91
N ILE A 45 7.44 16.04 -10.63
CA ILE A 45 6.19 16.53 -10.06
C ILE A 45 5.63 15.46 -9.12
N ILE A 46 5.42 15.81 -7.85
CA ILE A 46 4.77 14.90 -6.90
C ILE A 46 3.28 14.90 -7.18
N LYS A 47 2.73 13.72 -7.51
CA LYS A 47 1.30 13.55 -7.83
C LYS A 47 0.49 13.00 -6.68
N THR A 48 1.07 12.16 -5.85
CA THR A 48 0.39 11.65 -4.65
C THR A 48 1.33 11.68 -3.47
N LEU A 49 0.79 12.00 -2.30
CA LEU A 49 1.50 11.95 -1.03
C LEU A 49 0.71 11.11 -0.03
N TYR A 50 1.36 10.10 0.55
CA TYR A 50 0.83 9.36 1.69
C TYR A 50 1.73 9.61 2.90
N ILE A 51 1.17 10.15 3.97
CA ILE A 51 1.86 10.30 5.25
C ILE A 51 1.34 9.23 6.21
N LYS A 52 2.21 8.28 6.56
CA LYS A 52 1.91 7.20 7.49
C LYS A 52 2.04 7.68 8.93
N HIS A 53 1.05 7.29 9.72
CA HIS A 53 1.09 7.21 11.17
C HIS A 53 1.33 8.54 11.89
N VAL A 54 0.28 9.35 11.97
CA VAL A 54 0.25 10.51 12.86
C VAL A 54 -0.40 10.13 14.18
N ASP A 55 0.41 9.95 15.21
CA ASP A 55 -0.07 9.86 16.58
C ASP A 55 -0.26 11.27 17.14
N PHE A 56 -1.51 11.76 17.09
CA PHE A 56 -1.88 13.07 17.63
C PHE A 56 -1.81 13.17 19.16
N CYS A 57 -1.62 12.07 19.89
CA CYS A 57 -1.28 12.12 21.30
C CYS A 57 0.08 12.83 21.50
N LEU A 58 1.01 12.60 20.57
CA LEU A 58 2.37 13.10 20.63
C LEU A 58 2.59 14.31 19.71
N CYS A 59 1.87 14.35 18.59
CA CYS A 59 2.02 15.42 17.62
C CYS A 59 1.09 16.60 17.91
N ARG A 60 1.64 17.65 18.53
CA ARG A 60 0.95 18.94 18.74
C ARG A 60 0.65 19.61 17.38
N GLN A 61 -0.34 20.49 17.36
CA GLN A 61 -0.74 21.22 16.15
C GLN A 61 0.42 22.02 15.53
N ASP A 62 1.24 22.68 16.35
CA ASP A 62 2.42 23.43 15.88
C ASP A 62 3.47 22.52 15.23
N ASN A 63 3.65 21.31 15.78
CA ASN A 63 4.56 20.30 15.24
C ASN A 63 4.10 19.83 13.86
N LEU A 64 2.80 19.54 13.71
CA LEU A 64 2.22 19.14 12.45
C LEU A 64 2.33 20.27 11.41
N LYS A 65 2.02 21.50 11.80
CA LYS A 65 2.15 22.68 10.95
C LYS A 65 3.60 22.88 10.50
N PHE A 66 4.57 22.69 11.40
CA PHE A 66 5.99 22.74 11.06
C PHE A 66 6.38 21.65 10.03
N ILE A 67 5.90 20.41 10.21
CA ILE A 67 6.14 19.31 9.28
C ILE A 67 5.62 19.66 7.89
N PHE A 68 4.34 20.03 7.77
CA PHE A 68 3.76 20.34 6.47
C PHE A 68 4.39 21.59 5.84
N THR A 69 4.63 22.65 6.61
CA THR A 69 5.34 23.85 6.10
C THR A 69 6.76 23.54 5.61
N SER A 70 7.42 22.54 6.20
CA SER A 70 8.75 22.13 5.76
C SER A 70 8.69 21.29 4.47
N LEU A 71 7.70 20.41 4.35
CA LEU A 71 7.45 19.63 3.13
C LEU A 71 7.01 20.51 1.96
N SER A 72 6.28 21.61 2.20
CA SER A 72 5.81 22.52 1.16
C SER A 72 6.93 23.23 0.40
N LYS A 73 8.16 23.19 0.92
CA LYS A 73 9.36 23.70 0.22
C LYS A 73 9.78 22.81 -0.95
N TYR A 74 9.36 21.54 -0.94
CA TYR A 74 9.74 20.53 -1.92
C TYR A 74 8.52 19.98 -2.69
N ILE A 75 7.33 20.12 -2.11
CA ILE A 75 6.08 19.57 -2.64
C ILE A 75 5.12 20.71 -2.91
N ASN A 76 4.61 20.78 -4.14
CA ASN A 76 3.55 21.73 -4.50
C ASN A 76 2.17 21.09 -4.27
N TRP A 77 1.48 21.52 -3.21
CA TRP A 77 0.16 21.00 -2.83
C TRP A 77 -0.87 21.11 -3.95
N ALA A 78 -0.81 22.16 -4.78
CA ALA A 78 -1.77 22.39 -5.86
C ALA A 78 -1.62 21.39 -7.02
N LEU A 79 -0.50 20.66 -7.09
CA LEU A 79 -0.25 19.63 -8.10
C LEU A 79 -0.55 18.22 -7.59
N LEU A 80 -0.86 18.06 -6.29
CA LEU A 80 -1.26 16.78 -5.74
C LEU A 80 -2.65 16.40 -6.25
N GLU A 81 -2.73 15.19 -6.77
CA GLU A 81 -3.98 14.54 -7.15
C GLU A 81 -4.60 13.79 -5.95
N GLU A 82 -3.78 13.40 -4.97
CA GLU A 82 -4.19 12.80 -3.70
C GLU A 82 -3.15 13.15 -2.61
N PHE A 83 -3.65 13.53 -1.44
CA PHE A 83 -2.88 13.68 -0.22
C PHE A 83 -3.60 12.95 0.91
N THR A 84 -3.05 11.79 1.27
CA THR A 84 -3.58 10.89 2.28
C THR A 84 -2.81 11.04 3.60
N LEU A 85 -3.54 11.22 4.69
CA LEU A 85 -2.99 11.22 6.05
C LEU A 85 -3.54 10.04 6.85
N GLU A 86 -2.67 9.18 7.34
CA GLU A 86 -3.04 8.10 8.26
C GLU A 86 -3.04 8.57 9.72
N ILE A 87 -4.13 8.29 10.40
CA ILE A 87 -4.43 8.79 11.74
C ILE A 87 -4.89 7.64 12.61
N ILE A 88 -4.33 7.53 13.81
CA ILE A 88 -4.88 6.67 14.86
C ILE A 88 -6.09 7.38 15.46
N PRO A 89 -7.29 6.77 15.48
CA PRO A 89 -8.46 7.40 16.07
C PRO A 89 -8.25 7.66 17.57
N GLY A 90 -8.62 8.86 18.05
CA GLY A 90 -8.72 9.14 19.49
C GLY A 90 -8.17 10.49 19.97
N TYR A 91 -7.22 11.10 19.25
CA TYR A 91 -6.50 12.31 19.72
C TYR A 91 -6.53 13.50 18.75
N ILE A 92 -7.37 13.43 17.71
CA ILE A 92 -7.59 14.54 16.78
C ILE A 92 -8.83 15.34 17.19
N ASP A 93 -8.68 16.66 17.19
CA ASP A 93 -9.75 17.63 17.48
C ASP A 93 -10.11 18.39 16.20
N PHE A 94 -11.14 19.25 16.31
CA PHE A 94 -11.64 20.03 15.17
C PHE A 94 -10.61 21.02 14.61
N GLU A 95 -9.76 21.63 15.46
CA GLU A 95 -8.73 22.57 15.02
C GLU A 95 -7.62 21.87 14.22
N LYS A 96 -7.26 20.63 14.60
CA LYS A 96 -6.34 19.83 13.80
C LYS A 96 -6.95 19.48 12.45
N LEU A 97 -8.23 19.10 12.37
CA LEU A 97 -8.90 18.84 11.08
C LEU A 97 -8.92 20.07 10.17
N LYS A 98 -9.16 21.26 10.74
CA LYS A 98 -9.04 22.52 10.01
C LYS A 98 -7.63 22.75 9.47
N LEU A 99 -6.60 22.48 10.27
CA LEU A 99 -5.22 22.53 9.80
C LEU A 99 -4.98 21.54 8.66
N LEU A 100 -5.58 20.34 8.68
CA LEU A 100 -5.43 19.37 7.58
C LEU A 100 -6.00 19.91 6.26
N ASP A 101 -7.16 20.56 6.33
CA ASP A 101 -7.83 21.20 5.19
C ASP A 101 -6.99 22.36 4.63
N GLU A 102 -6.40 23.19 5.51
CA GLU A 102 -5.47 24.26 5.12
C GLU A 102 -4.25 23.76 4.32
N PHE A 103 -3.82 22.52 4.55
CA PHE A 103 -2.72 21.87 3.84
C PHE A 103 -3.17 20.97 2.68
N CYS A 104 -4.41 21.12 2.21
CA CYS A 104 -4.95 20.43 1.04
C CYS A 104 -4.95 18.90 1.16
N ILE A 105 -5.12 18.37 2.38
CA ILE A 105 -5.37 16.94 2.57
C ILE A 105 -6.71 16.60 1.91
N THR A 106 -6.74 15.50 1.18
CA THR A 106 -7.94 15.05 0.43
C THR A 106 -8.48 13.74 0.95
N ARG A 107 -7.68 12.97 1.71
CA ARG A 107 -8.09 11.69 2.30
C ARG A 107 -7.57 11.52 3.71
N ILE A 108 -8.44 11.12 4.61
CA ILE A 108 -8.07 10.66 5.95
C ILE A 108 -8.18 9.15 5.99
N ASN A 109 -7.08 8.48 6.33
CA ASN A 109 -7.07 7.07 6.64
C ASN A 109 -7.15 6.85 8.16
N LEU A 110 -8.27 6.29 8.65
CA LEU A 110 -8.46 5.93 10.04
C LEU A 110 -8.04 4.48 10.29
N SER A 111 -6.99 4.31 11.09
CA SER A 111 -6.49 2.99 11.49
C SER A 111 -7.31 2.42 12.66
N VAL A 112 -8.49 1.87 12.36
CA VAL A 112 -9.47 1.36 13.36
C VAL A 112 -9.11 -0.05 13.83
N GLN A 113 -8.68 -0.89 12.89
CA GLN A 113 -8.25 -2.28 13.06
C GLN A 113 -9.39 -3.25 13.45
N SER A 114 -10.16 -2.96 14.49
CA SER A 114 -11.39 -3.68 14.86
C SER A 114 -12.27 -2.81 15.76
N PHE A 115 -13.58 -3.03 15.80
CA PHE A 115 -14.48 -2.40 16.77
C PHE A 115 -14.62 -3.20 18.07
N PHE A 116 -13.97 -4.36 18.18
CA PHE A 116 -13.92 -5.15 19.40
C PHE A 116 -12.63 -4.95 20.18
N LEU A 117 -12.77 -4.60 21.45
CA LEU A 117 -11.65 -4.44 22.38
C LEU A 117 -10.73 -5.67 22.46
N LYS A 118 -11.29 -6.89 22.42
CA LYS A 118 -10.50 -8.12 22.52
C LYS A 118 -9.44 -8.23 21.42
N PHE A 119 -9.76 -7.83 20.19
CA PHE A 119 -8.83 -7.90 19.07
C PHE A 119 -7.86 -6.73 19.06
N ARG A 120 -8.32 -5.54 19.46
CA ARG A 120 -7.43 -4.38 19.61
C ARG A 120 -6.34 -4.61 20.66
N LYS A 121 -6.66 -5.31 21.75
CA LYS A 121 -5.69 -5.77 22.75
C LYS A 121 -4.64 -6.72 22.16
N VAL A 122 -5.02 -7.61 21.24
CA VAL A 122 -4.07 -8.52 20.55
C VAL A 122 -3.05 -7.74 19.73
N MET A 123 -3.44 -6.59 19.17
CA MET A 123 -2.53 -5.71 18.40
C MET A 123 -1.79 -4.69 19.29
N GLY A 124 -1.94 -4.75 20.62
CA GLY A 124 -1.32 -3.77 21.53
C GLY A 124 -1.90 -2.36 21.44
N ILE A 125 -3.10 -2.20 20.88
CA ILE A 125 -3.72 -0.88 20.66
C ILE A 125 -4.73 -0.58 21.76
N SER A 126 -4.68 0.65 22.29
CA SER A 126 -5.58 1.16 23.33
C SER A 126 -7.03 1.25 22.86
N GLU A 127 -7.99 1.13 23.78
CA GLU A 127 -9.43 1.19 23.49
C GLU A 127 -9.89 2.52 22.84
N ILE A 128 -10.83 2.42 21.88
CA ILE A 128 -11.51 3.57 21.28
C ILE A 128 -12.95 3.47 21.76
N TYR A 129 -13.41 4.53 22.39
CA TYR A 129 -14.80 4.67 22.78
C TYR A 129 -15.64 5.03 21.54
N TYR A 130 -16.74 4.30 21.33
CA TYR A 130 -17.65 4.54 20.20
C TYR A 130 -18.11 5.99 20.10
N GLU A 131 -18.39 6.64 21.22
CA GLU A 131 -18.76 8.07 21.27
C GLU A 131 -17.67 8.97 20.68
N LYS A 132 -16.40 8.71 21.00
CA LYS A 132 -15.27 9.47 20.43
C LYS A 132 -15.12 9.23 18.94
N MET A 133 -15.34 7.99 18.48
CA MET A 133 -15.32 7.67 17.05
C MET A 133 -16.44 8.40 16.29
N ASN A 134 -17.66 8.38 16.83
CA ASN A 134 -18.81 9.09 16.25
C ASN A 134 -18.54 10.59 16.13
N ILE A 135 -18.03 11.23 17.19
CA ILE A 135 -17.67 12.65 17.18
C ILE A 135 -16.58 12.93 16.16
N LEU A 136 -15.54 12.08 16.11
CA LEU A 136 -14.44 12.20 15.16
C LEU A 136 -14.97 12.16 13.72
N ILE A 137 -15.71 11.12 13.36
CA ILE A 137 -16.20 10.94 12.00
C ILE A 137 -17.17 12.08 11.64
N ASN A 138 -18.07 12.47 12.53
CA ASN A 138 -18.95 13.63 12.31
C ASN A 138 -18.17 14.93 12.07
N ASN A 139 -17.00 15.10 12.70
CA ASN A 139 -16.15 16.25 12.45
C ASN A 139 -15.38 16.13 11.13
N ILE A 140 -14.86 14.95 10.78
CA ILE A 140 -14.22 14.68 9.47
C ILE A 140 -15.19 15.02 8.33
N ARG A 141 -16.46 14.62 8.45
CA ARG A 141 -17.51 14.87 7.46
C ARG A 141 -17.85 16.34 7.21
N LYS A 142 -17.34 17.26 8.04
CA LYS A 142 -17.50 18.72 7.82
C LYS A 142 -16.47 19.28 6.84
N PHE A 143 -15.50 18.48 6.44
CA PHE A 143 -14.42 18.82 5.52
C PHE A 143 -14.53 17.96 4.25
N PRO A 144 -13.93 18.37 3.12
CA PRO A 144 -14.00 17.66 1.85
C PRO A 144 -13.02 16.47 1.80
N PHE A 145 -12.91 15.70 2.88
CA PHE A 145 -12.05 14.53 2.96
C PHE A 145 -12.79 13.27 2.56
N ASP A 146 -12.16 12.43 1.74
CA ASP A 146 -12.51 11.02 1.66
C ASP A 146 -12.18 10.35 3.01
N LEU A 147 -13.12 9.59 3.54
CA LEU A 147 -12.90 8.76 4.72
C LEU A 147 -12.50 7.34 4.28
N ASN A 148 -11.24 6.98 4.55
CA ASN A 148 -10.79 5.60 4.53
C ASN A 148 -10.78 5.00 5.93
N ILE A 149 -11.17 3.74 6.06
CA ILE A 149 -11.05 2.99 7.32
C ILE A 149 -10.27 1.69 7.09
N ASP A 150 -9.16 1.56 7.80
CA ASP A 150 -8.34 0.35 7.82
C ASP A 150 -8.80 -0.59 8.94
N MET A 151 -9.06 -1.84 8.57
CA MET A 151 -9.49 -2.93 9.42
C MET A 151 -8.50 -4.09 9.33
N THR A 152 -8.55 -4.98 10.32
CA THR A 152 -7.71 -6.17 10.38
C THR A 152 -8.58 -7.42 10.36
N ILE A 153 -8.18 -8.39 9.55
CA ILE A 153 -8.87 -9.66 9.37
C ILE A 153 -7.92 -10.82 9.69
N ASN A 154 -8.48 -12.01 9.87
CA ASN A 154 -7.72 -13.23 10.18
C ASN A 154 -6.92 -13.12 11.49
N MET A 155 -7.44 -12.35 12.45
CA MET A 155 -6.83 -12.25 13.78
C MET A 155 -7.01 -13.55 14.58
N PRO A 156 -6.09 -13.86 15.51
CA PRO A 156 -6.22 -15.01 16.39
C PRO A 156 -7.61 -15.09 17.04
N PHE A 157 -8.26 -16.26 16.92
CA PHE A 157 -9.60 -16.55 17.44
C PHE A 157 -10.75 -15.71 16.83
N GLN A 158 -10.53 -14.97 15.73
CA GLN A 158 -11.57 -14.21 15.06
C GLN A 158 -12.58 -15.13 14.38
N LYS A 159 -13.85 -15.04 14.79
CA LYS A 159 -14.94 -15.81 14.17
C LYS A 159 -15.61 -14.98 13.08
N LYS A 160 -16.26 -15.66 12.12
CA LYS A 160 -17.11 -15.03 11.10
C LYS A 160 -18.19 -14.11 11.71
N SER A 161 -18.75 -14.48 12.87
CA SER A 161 -19.72 -13.66 13.61
C SER A 161 -19.12 -12.37 14.15
N ASP A 162 -17.84 -12.39 14.56
CA ASP A 162 -17.14 -11.19 15.01
C ASP A 162 -16.91 -10.25 13.82
N LEU A 163 -16.36 -10.76 12.71
CA LEU A 163 -16.15 -9.98 11.50
C LEU A 163 -17.46 -9.35 10.98
N LYS A 164 -18.57 -10.09 11.00
CA LYS A 164 -19.89 -9.55 10.60
C LYS A 164 -20.34 -8.38 11.46
N ARG A 165 -20.01 -8.38 12.75
CA ARG A 165 -20.31 -7.25 13.64
C ARG A 165 -19.37 -6.08 13.37
N ASP A 166 -18.08 -6.32 13.16
CA ASP A 166 -17.13 -5.28 12.73
C ASP A 166 -17.59 -4.61 11.41
N LEU A 167 -18.01 -5.41 10.42
CA LEU A 167 -18.53 -4.93 9.14
C LEU A 167 -19.81 -4.10 9.31
N LYS A 168 -20.72 -4.51 10.21
CA LYS A 168 -21.94 -3.76 10.50
C LYS A 168 -21.63 -2.37 11.07
N GLU A 169 -20.72 -2.30 12.04
CA GLU A 169 -20.28 -1.02 12.61
C GLU A 169 -19.54 -0.18 11.56
N LEU A 170 -18.61 -0.78 10.81
CA LEU A 170 -17.87 -0.14 9.72
C LEU A 170 -18.81 0.54 8.71
N LEU A 171 -19.80 -0.20 8.22
CA LEU A 171 -20.76 0.29 7.22
C LEU A 171 -21.66 1.41 7.76
N SER A 172 -21.89 1.48 9.07
CA SER A 172 -22.66 2.57 9.68
C SER A 172 -21.98 3.94 9.54
N TYR A 173 -20.66 3.97 9.36
CA TYR A 173 -19.89 5.18 9.11
C TYR A 173 -19.80 5.57 7.64
N MET A 174 -20.30 4.71 6.74
CA MET A 174 -20.33 4.89 5.29
C MET A 174 -18.99 5.38 4.70
N PRO A 175 -17.84 4.77 5.03
CA PRO A 175 -16.55 5.23 4.51
C PRO A 175 -16.51 5.15 2.97
N GLU A 176 -15.85 6.10 2.32
CA GLU A 176 -15.66 6.06 0.87
C GLU A 176 -14.75 4.89 0.46
N HIS A 177 -13.84 4.50 1.36
CA HIS A 177 -12.85 3.47 1.11
C HIS A 177 -12.61 2.64 2.37
N ILE A 178 -12.36 1.34 2.19
CA ILE A 178 -12.12 0.38 3.27
C ILE A 178 -10.91 -0.45 2.87
N CYS A 179 -9.94 -0.58 3.77
CA CYS A 179 -8.84 -1.53 3.63
C CYS A 179 -8.98 -2.64 4.66
N PHE A 180 -8.67 -3.88 4.27
CA PHE A 180 -8.43 -4.98 5.18
C PHE A 180 -6.97 -5.42 5.09
N ASN A 181 -6.29 -5.52 6.24
CA ASN A 181 -4.99 -6.13 6.34
C ASN A 181 -5.10 -7.48 7.04
N ASP A 182 -4.38 -8.48 6.55
CA ASP A 182 -4.20 -9.71 7.30
C ASP A 182 -3.39 -9.41 8.58
N PHE A 183 -3.77 -10.05 9.68
CA PHE A 183 -3.01 -9.97 10.91
C PHE A 183 -1.64 -10.63 10.74
N ILE A 184 -0.57 -9.86 10.89
CA ILE A 184 0.81 -10.34 10.90
C ILE A 184 1.32 -10.23 12.33
N CYS A 185 1.76 -11.35 12.91
CA CYS A 185 2.40 -11.34 14.23
C CYS A 185 3.87 -10.95 14.06
N GLU A 186 4.28 -9.82 14.63
CA GLU A 186 5.65 -9.29 14.52
C GLU A 186 6.61 -9.79 15.62
N GLU A 187 6.18 -10.67 16.54
CA GLU A 187 7.07 -11.17 17.61
C GLU A 187 8.06 -12.23 17.09
N GLU A 188 9.37 -11.95 17.23
CA GLU A 188 10.44 -12.93 17.02
C GLU A 188 10.24 -14.14 17.95
N GLY A 189 9.74 -15.25 17.41
CA GLY A 189 9.47 -16.48 18.15
C GLY A 189 8.00 -16.90 18.19
N PHE A 190 7.07 -16.04 17.78
CA PHE A 190 5.68 -16.44 17.53
C PHE A 190 5.60 -17.14 16.17
N SER A 191 5.76 -18.46 16.18
CA SER A 191 5.56 -19.27 14.99
C SER A 191 4.07 -19.27 14.65
N LEU A 192 3.70 -18.80 13.45
CA LEU A 192 2.36 -19.03 12.87
C LEU A 192 2.00 -20.52 12.81
N ARG A 193 2.95 -21.45 13.02
CA ARG A 193 2.69 -22.89 13.14
C ARG A 193 2.05 -23.29 14.48
N ASP A 194 2.06 -22.41 15.48
CA ASP A 194 1.45 -22.67 16.80
C ASP A 194 -0.04 -22.34 16.81
N PHE A 195 -0.53 -21.59 15.82
CA PHE A 195 -1.93 -21.55 15.45
C PHE A 195 -2.15 -22.58 14.37
N ASP A 196 -2.79 -23.68 14.75
CA ASP A 196 -3.38 -24.68 13.88
C ASP A 196 -3.85 -24.05 12.55
N ASN A 197 -3.55 -24.69 11.42
CA ASN A 197 -3.82 -24.30 10.02
C ASN A 197 -5.34 -24.15 9.69
N ASN A 198 -6.14 -23.72 10.66
CA ASN A 198 -7.60 -23.67 10.70
C ASN A 198 -8.15 -22.24 10.75
N ILE A 199 -7.30 -21.19 10.62
CA ILE A 199 -7.83 -19.90 10.18
C ILE A 199 -8.16 -20.09 8.71
N ASP A 200 -9.44 -20.33 8.45
CA ASP A 200 -10.03 -20.41 7.13
C ASP A 200 -10.03 -19.00 6.51
N SER A 201 -8.83 -18.50 6.22
CA SER A 201 -8.55 -17.10 5.88
C SER A 201 -9.39 -16.66 4.69
N GLU A 202 -9.52 -17.54 3.71
CA GLU A 202 -10.40 -17.39 2.55
C GLU A 202 -11.87 -17.18 2.95
N LYS A 203 -12.39 -17.88 3.97
CA LYS A 203 -13.80 -17.75 4.38
C LYS A 203 -14.11 -16.40 5.00
N LEU A 204 -13.18 -15.81 5.75
CA LEU A 204 -13.36 -14.48 6.31
C LEU A 204 -13.26 -13.42 5.20
N TRP A 205 -12.30 -13.54 4.30
CA TRP A 205 -12.19 -12.69 3.11
C TRP A 205 -13.44 -12.76 2.23
N PHE A 206 -13.98 -13.95 1.96
CA PHE A 206 -15.24 -14.09 1.20
C PHE A 206 -16.42 -13.49 1.94
N CYS A 207 -16.45 -13.56 3.28
CA CYS A 207 -17.49 -12.91 4.07
C CYS A 207 -17.42 -11.37 3.95
N ALA A 208 -16.22 -10.79 4.01
CA ALA A 208 -16.01 -9.36 3.83
C ALA A 208 -16.41 -8.93 2.40
N LEU A 209 -15.94 -9.66 1.38
CA LEU A 209 -16.28 -9.43 -0.02
C LEU A 209 -17.79 -9.43 -0.26
N GLU A 210 -18.48 -10.50 0.11
CA GLU A 210 -19.93 -10.61 -0.06
C GLU A 210 -20.68 -9.47 0.65
N CYS A 211 -20.27 -9.14 1.87
CA CYS A 211 -20.92 -8.10 2.65
C CYS A 211 -20.70 -6.71 2.03
N LEU A 212 -19.49 -6.39 1.60
CA LEU A 212 -19.17 -5.08 1.07
C LEU A 212 -19.72 -4.87 -0.35
N GLU A 213 -19.62 -5.88 -1.23
CA GLU A 213 -20.20 -5.80 -2.58
C GLU A 213 -21.73 -5.65 -2.53
N SER A 214 -22.41 -6.36 -1.61
CA SER A 214 -23.86 -6.19 -1.42
C SER A 214 -24.25 -4.82 -0.85
N ASN A 215 -23.31 -4.04 -0.32
CA ASN A 215 -23.50 -2.67 0.12
C ASN A 215 -22.92 -1.64 -0.87
N GLY A 216 -22.60 -2.05 -2.11
CA GLY A 216 -22.22 -1.14 -3.19
C GLY A 216 -20.72 -0.82 -3.28
N TYR A 217 -19.88 -1.45 -2.47
CA TYR A 217 -18.43 -1.29 -2.58
C TYR A 217 -17.85 -2.18 -3.67
N ILE A 218 -16.88 -1.66 -4.39
CA ILE A 218 -16.12 -2.36 -5.42
C ILE A 218 -14.81 -2.82 -4.81
N ASN A 219 -14.53 -4.12 -4.83
CA ASN A 219 -13.22 -4.65 -4.48
C ASN A 219 -12.25 -4.48 -5.65
N TYR A 220 -11.60 -3.32 -5.76
CA TYR A 220 -10.79 -2.98 -6.93
C TYR A 220 -9.40 -3.64 -6.93
N GLU A 221 -8.90 -4.01 -5.75
CA GLU A 221 -7.77 -4.92 -5.57
C GLU A 221 -7.95 -5.79 -4.31
N ILE A 222 -7.01 -6.67 -3.98
CA ILE A 222 -7.23 -7.77 -3.03
C ILE A 222 -7.55 -7.29 -1.62
N THR A 223 -7.02 -6.15 -1.15
CA THR A 223 -7.20 -5.67 0.23
C THR A 223 -8.18 -4.51 0.39
N ASN A 224 -8.49 -3.77 -0.67
CA ASN A 224 -9.26 -2.52 -0.62
C ASN A 224 -10.58 -2.60 -1.37
N PHE A 225 -11.55 -1.92 -0.77
CA PHE A 225 -12.93 -1.82 -1.20
C PHE A 225 -13.31 -0.35 -1.24
N VAL A 226 -14.13 0.02 -2.21
CA VAL A 226 -14.35 1.45 -2.46
C VAL A 226 -15.73 1.75 -3.01
N LEU A 227 -16.29 2.90 -2.67
CA LEU A 227 -17.41 3.47 -3.39
C LEU A 227 -16.89 4.05 -4.72
N LYS A 228 -17.64 3.85 -5.81
CA LYS A 228 -17.23 4.24 -7.15
C LYS A 228 -16.73 5.71 -7.20
N GLY A 229 -15.51 5.93 -7.70
CA GLY A 229 -14.92 7.26 -7.84
C GLY A 229 -14.00 7.67 -6.69
N HIS A 230 -13.88 6.86 -5.64
CA HIS A 230 -13.03 7.12 -4.48
C HIS A 230 -11.82 6.16 -4.41
N GLU A 231 -11.42 5.57 -5.54
CA GLU A 231 -10.21 4.74 -5.62
C GLU A 231 -8.98 5.54 -5.16
N SER A 232 -8.16 4.99 -4.25
CA SER A 232 -6.92 5.66 -3.86
C SER A 232 -5.94 5.69 -5.04
N LYS A 233 -5.59 6.92 -5.46
CA LYS A 233 -4.62 7.15 -6.53
C LYS A 233 -3.23 6.69 -6.10
N HIS A 234 -2.86 6.93 -4.84
CA HIS A 234 -1.57 6.48 -4.31
C HIS A 234 -1.46 4.94 -4.37
N ASN A 235 -2.47 4.22 -3.87
CA ASN A 235 -2.48 2.77 -3.90
C ASN A 235 -2.47 2.24 -5.33
N LYS A 236 -3.27 2.84 -6.23
CA LYS A 236 -3.33 2.43 -7.63
C LYS A 236 -1.95 2.50 -8.31
N LEU A 237 -1.18 3.57 -8.09
CA LEU A 237 0.18 3.69 -8.63
C LEU A 237 1.12 2.58 -8.13
N ASN A 238 1.00 2.19 -6.85
CA ASN A 238 1.79 1.08 -6.27
C ASN A 238 1.40 -0.27 -6.91
N TRP A 239 0.11 -0.52 -7.12
CA TRP A 239 -0.40 -1.72 -7.82
C TRP A 239 -0.05 -1.72 -9.33
N GLU A 240 0.16 -0.55 -9.94
CA GLU A 240 0.62 -0.45 -11.33
C GLU A 240 2.15 -0.57 -11.49
N LEU A 241 2.89 -0.79 -10.38
CA LEU A 241 4.36 -0.80 -10.36
C LEU A 241 4.96 0.45 -11.02
N LYS A 242 4.34 1.60 -10.74
CA LYS A 242 4.88 2.92 -11.07
C LYS A 242 5.96 3.29 -10.04
N PRO A 243 6.97 4.08 -10.42
CA PRO A 243 7.98 4.54 -9.48
C PRO A 243 7.38 5.30 -8.31
N TYR A 244 7.84 4.98 -7.10
CA TYR A 244 7.48 5.70 -5.90
C TYR A 244 8.68 5.75 -4.94
N LEU A 245 8.74 6.85 -4.18
CA LEU A 245 9.77 7.09 -3.17
C LEU A 245 9.13 6.91 -1.80
N GLY A 246 9.68 5.99 -1.00
CA GLY A 246 9.35 5.81 0.41
C GLY A 246 10.45 6.36 1.29
N LEU A 247 10.09 7.18 2.28
CA LEU A 247 11.01 7.79 3.23
C LEU A 247 10.57 7.53 4.68
N GLY A 248 11.54 7.50 5.59
CA GLY A 248 11.30 7.21 7.01
C GLY A 248 11.38 5.73 7.34
N LEU A 249 11.20 5.41 8.62
CA LEU A 249 11.44 4.06 9.14
C LEU A 249 10.58 3.00 8.43
N GLY A 250 11.23 1.96 7.90
CA GLY A 250 10.56 0.83 7.26
C GLY A 250 9.88 1.19 5.94
N ALA A 251 10.06 2.41 5.43
CA ALA A 251 9.54 2.78 4.12
C ALA A 251 10.33 2.06 3.01
N VAL A 252 9.60 1.74 1.96
CA VAL A 252 10.13 1.05 0.77
C VAL A 252 9.96 1.98 -0.43
N SER A 253 10.92 1.97 -1.34
CA SER A 253 10.80 2.63 -2.65
C SER A 253 10.86 1.60 -3.76
N LEU A 254 10.19 1.88 -4.88
CA LEU A 254 10.43 1.23 -6.18
C LEU A 254 10.89 2.31 -7.14
N LEU A 255 12.14 2.24 -7.59
CA LEU A 255 12.73 3.17 -8.54
C LEU A 255 13.42 2.42 -9.68
N PHE A 256 13.91 3.14 -10.67
CA PHE A 256 14.68 2.58 -11.79
C PHE A 256 16.07 3.21 -11.85
N CYS A 257 17.07 2.42 -12.24
CA CYS A 257 18.45 2.87 -12.39
C CYS A 257 19.15 2.19 -13.57
N ASN A 258 20.30 2.72 -13.97
CA ASN A 258 21.21 2.01 -14.86
C ASN A 258 22.19 1.13 -14.05
N ASP A 259 22.38 -0.11 -14.50
CA ASP A 259 23.49 -0.95 -14.03
C ASP A 259 24.84 -0.49 -14.64
N LYS A 260 25.93 -1.15 -14.26
CA LYS A 260 27.29 -0.83 -14.75
C LYS A 260 27.44 -0.97 -16.28
N ASN A 261 26.53 -1.67 -16.93
CA ASN A 261 26.51 -1.92 -18.38
C ASN A 261 25.44 -1.08 -19.10
N ASN A 262 24.90 -0.04 -18.43
CA ASN A 262 23.81 0.80 -18.92
C ASN A 262 22.51 0.04 -19.25
N ASN A 263 22.27 -1.12 -18.63
CA ASN A 263 20.95 -1.74 -18.67
C ASN A 263 20.07 -1.13 -17.58
N VAL A 264 18.82 -0.88 -17.93
CA VAL A 264 17.82 -0.43 -16.97
C VAL A 264 17.47 -1.57 -16.01
N LYS A 265 17.42 -1.25 -14.71
CA LYS A 265 17.04 -2.16 -13.63
C LYS A 265 15.99 -1.55 -12.73
N ALA A 266 15.12 -2.41 -12.21
CA ALA A 266 14.28 -2.07 -11.06
C ALA A 266 15.09 -2.17 -9.78
N LEU A 267 14.85 -1.22 -8.89
CA LEU A 267 15.57 -1.04 -7.64
C LEU A 267 14.56 -0.88 -6.53
N ILE A 268 14.72 -1.70 -5.50
CA ILE A 268 14.04 -1.53 -4.23
C ILE A 268 14.99 -0.85 -3.24
N ILE A 269 14.50 0.17 -2.56
CA ILE A 269 15.22 0.83 -1.46
C ILE A 269 14.44 0.56 -0.18
N LYS A 270 15.12 0.04 0.85
CA LYS A 270 14.53 -0.18 2.18
C LYS A 270 15.40 0.51 3.23
N ASP A 271 14.82 1.41 4.02
CA ASP A 271 15.54 1.96 5.18
C ASP A 271 15.19 1.17 6.45
N ILE A 272 16.06 0.20 6.75
CA ILE A 272 15.96 -0.69 7.91
C ILE A 272 16.63 -0.06 9.15
N GLY A 273 17.49 0.95 8.95
CA GLY A 273 18.38 1.51 9.98
C GLY A 273 17.94 2.86 10.55
N PHE A 274 16.79 3.40 10.14
CA PHE A 274 16.41 4.80 10.39
C PHE A 274 16.58 5.29 11.85
N VAL A 275 16.32 4.42 12.85
CA VAL A 275 16.37 4.77 14.29
C VAL A 275 17.71 4.43 14.98
N LYS A 276 18.57 3.59 14.39
CA LYS A 276 19.89 3.25 14.99
C LYS A 276 20.95 4.20 14.42
N ALA A 277 21.52 5.01 15.32
CA ALA A 277 22.43 6.12 15.02
C ALA A 277 23.57 5.84 14.01
N ASN A 278 23.95 6.91 13.30
CA ASN A 278 25.18 7.18 12.53
C ASN A 278 25.54 6.37 11.28
N ASN A 279 24.80 5.32 10.89
CA ASN A 279 25.12 4.61 9.64
C ASN A 279 23.97 4.67 8.62
N HIS A 280 24.27 5.32 7.48
CA HIS A 280 23.46 5.53 6.28
C HIS A 280 23.09 4.24 5.52
N LEU A 281 22.50 3.24 6.17
CA LEU A 281 22.25 1.97 5.50
C LEU A 281 20.80 1.85 5.05
N ALA A 282 20.36 2.80 4.22
CA ALA A 282 19.37 2.45 3.21
C ALA A 282 19.96 1.31 2.37
N THR A 283 19.29 0.17 2.36
CA THR A 283 19.71 -0.97 1.54
C THR A 283 19.11 -0.82 0.15
N PHE A 284 19.96 -1.04 -0.84
CA PHE A 284 19.62 -0.97 -2.25
C PHE A 284 19.66 -2.38 -2.80
N GLU A 285 18.52 -2.84 -3.31
CA GLU A 285 18.35 -4.19 -3.85
C GLU A 285 17.95 -4.07 -5.32
N LEU A 286 18.89 -4.41 -6.22
CA LEU A 286 18.57 -4.53 -7.65
C LEU A 286 17.76 -5.80 -7.84
N LEU A 287 16.56 -5.65 -8.38
CA LEU A 287 15.72 -6.80 -8.72
C LEU A 287 16.25 -7.46 -9.99
N GLU A 288 16.22 -8.79 -10.01
CA GLU A 288 16.42 -9.52 -11.26
C GLU A 288 15.26 -9.23 -12.21
N ASP A 289 15.52 -9.23 -13.52
CA ASP A 289 14.50 -8.87 -14.52
C ASP A 289 13.31 -9.85 -14.47
N LEU A 290 13.57 -11.12 -14.18
CA LEU A 290 12.53 -12.13 -14.00
C LEU A 290 11.70 -11.89 -12.73
N GLU A 291 12.35 -11.53 -11.63
CA GLU A 291 11.65 -11.19 -10.39
C GLU A 291 10.73 -9.98 -10.59
N PHE A 292 11.24 -8.91 -11.19
CA PHE A 292 10.44 -7.72 -11.48
C PHE A 292 9.32 -8.00 -12.51
N PHE A 293 9.56 -8.89 -13.47
CA PHE A 293 8.53 -9.38 -14.37
C PHE A 293 7.42 -10.14 -13.62
N ILE A 294 7.78 -11.00 -12.67
CA ILE A 294 6.83 -11.74 -11.83
C ILE A 294 5.97 -10.79 -10.98
N TYR A 295 6.53 -9.68 -10.48
CA TYR A 295 5.76 -8.70 -9.68
C TYR A 295 4.55 -8.15 -10.44
N HIS A 296 4.60 -8.09 -11.78
CA HIS A 296 3.45 -7.65 -12.58
C HIS A 296 2.27 -8.63 -12.51
N PHE A 297 2.53 -9.92 -12.31
CA PHE A 297 1.49 -10.92 -12.08
C PHE A 297 0.98 -10.87 -10.65
N ILE A 298 1.86 -10.66 -9.66
CA ILE A 298 1.47 -10.42 -8.26
C ILE A 298 0.49 -9.24 -8.20
N GLN A 299 0.92 -8.08 -8.69
CA GLN A 299 0.09 -6.89 -8.59
C GLN A 299 -1.13 -6.99 -9.51
N GLY A 300 -0.94 -7.32 -10.79
CA GLY A 300 -2.02 -7.31 -11.77
C GLY A 300 -3.14 -8.29 -11.43
N LEU A 301 -2.81 -9.55 -11.06
CA LEU A 301 -3.83 -10.56 -10.74
C LEU A 301 -4.55 -10.29 -9.41
N GLY A 302 -3.96 -9.49 -8.51
CA GLY A 302 -4.63 -9.01 -7.31
C GLY A 302 -5.73 -7.98 -7.59
N THR A 303 -5.67 -7.30 -8.75
CA THR A 303 -6.63 -6.25 -9.13
C THR A 303 -7.77 -6.74 -10.03
N ILE A 304 -8.85 -5.96 -10.10
CA ILE A 304 -9.90 -6.16 -11.10
C ILE A 304 -9.46 -5.80 -12.53
N GLN A 305 -8.36 -5.06 -12.68
CA GLN A 305 -7.82 -4.63 -13.96
C GLN A 305 -6.95 -5.70 -14.60
N GLY A 306 -6.39 -6.60 -13.81
CA GLY A 306 -5.56 -7.69 -14.31
C GLY A 306 -4.18 -7.24 -14.78
N VAL A 307 -3.49 -8.17 -15.42
CA VAL A 307 -2.20 -7.94 -16.03
C VAL A 307 -2.40 -7.45 -17.46
N ASN A 308 -2.00 -6.21 -17.74
CA ASN A 308 -2.02 -5.66 -19.09
C ASN A 308 -0.82 -6.18 -19.89
N LEU A 309 -1.08 -7.12 -20.80
CA LEU A 309 -0.07 -7.80 -21.61
C LEU A 309 0.62 -6.87 -22.60
N ARG A 310 -0.07 -5.81 -23.07
CA ARG A 310 0.55 -4.80 -23.92
C ARG A 310 1.57 -3.98 -23.14
N SER A 311 1.26 -3.59 -21.91
CA SER A 311 2.19 -2.91 -21.01
C SER A 311 3.43 -3.77 -20.73
N LEU A 312 3.23 -5.07 -20.46
CA LEU A 312 4.33 -6.02 -20.29
C LEU A 312 5.24 -6.09 -21.53
N ARG A 313 4.68 -6.18 -22.73
CA ARG A 313 5.46 -6.19 -23.99
C ARG A 313 6.28 -4.92 -24.21
N LEU A 314 5.80 -3.77 -23.74
CA LEU A 314 6.53 -2.51 -23.85
C LEU A 314 7.64 -2.40 -22.81
N ARG A 315 7.45 -2.99 -21.61
CA ARG A 315 8.40 -2.94 -20.50
C ARG A 315 9.44 -4.06 -20.52
N PHE A 316 9.22 -5.11 -21.29
CA PHE A 316 10.08 -6.29 -21.25
C PHE A 316 10.29 -6.91 -22.61
N GLU A 317 11.51 -7.38 -22.84
CA GLU A 317 11.84 -8.26 -23.94
C GLU A 317 11.88 -9.71 -23.43
N TYR A 318 11.08 -10.58 -24.03
CA TYR A 318 11.01 -12.00 -23.70
C TYR A 318 10.59 -12.82 -24.92
N ASN A 319 10.71 -14.15 -24.83
CA ASN A 319 10.29 -15.05 -25.90
C ASN A 319 8.76 -15.21 -25.93
N GLU A 320 8.11 -14.65 -26.95
CA GLU A 320 6.64 -14.70 -27.11
C GLU A 320 6.08 -16.14 -27.19
N LYS A 321 6.84 -17.11 -27.73
CA LYS A 321 6.38 -18.51 -27.79
C LYS A 321 6.35 -19.15 -26.40
N GLN A 322 7.38 -18.95 -25.59
CA GLN A 322 7.39 -19.39 -24.19
C GLN A 322 6.31 -18.67 -23.38
N PHE A 323 6.10 -17.37 -23.64
CA PHE A 323 5.05 -16.62 -22.98
C PHE A 323 3.65 -17.15 -23.33
N PHE A 324 3.40 -17.49 -24.59
CA PHE A 324 2.14 -18.13 -25.00
C PHE A 324 1.94 -19.49 -24.33
N GLN A 325 3.00 -20.28 -24.14
CA GLN A 325 2.93 -21.54 -23.38
C GLN A 325 2.58 -21.30 -21.90
N PHE A 326 3.14 -20.25 -21.29
CA PHE A 326 2.80 -19.83 -19.93
C PHE A 326 1.31 -19.47 -19.79
N ILE A 327 0.78 -18.68 -20.74
CA ILE A 327 -0.64 -18.30 -20.77
C ILE A 327 -1.56 -19.54 -20.86
N ASN A 328 -1.20 -20.51 -21.69
CA ASN A 328 -1.91 -21.78 -21.76
C ASN A 328 -1.82 -22.57 -20.44
N TYR A 329 -0.64 -22.60 -19.82
CA TYR A 329 -0.47 -23.22 -18.50
C TYR A 329 -1.39 -22.60 -17.43
N CYS A 330 -1.46 -21.27 -17.34
CA CYS A 330 -2.38 -20.59 -16.42
C CYS A 330 -3.84 -20.99 -16.66
N SER A 331 -4.24 -21.15 -17.93
CA SER A 331 -5.60 -21.63 -18.28
C SER A 331 -5.88 -23.04 -17.76
N THR A 332 -4.85 -23.89 -17.59
CA THR A 332 -5.02 -25.24 -17.02
C THR A 332 -5.14 -25.23 -15.49
N LEU A 333 -4.61 -24.21 -14.81
CA LEU A 333 -4.68 -24.09 -13.34
C LEU A 333 -6.11 -23.82 -12.87
N SER A 334 -6.86 -22.98 -13.59
CA SER A 334 -8.22 -22.63 -13.24
C SER A 334 -8.97 -22.02 -14.42
N LYS A 335 -10.24 -22.39 -14.58
CA LYS A 335 -11.17 -21.76 -15.55
C LYS A 335 -11.44 -20.28 -15.23
N LYS A 336 -10.95 -19.78 -14.09
CA LYS A 336 -11.09 -18.38 -13.66
C LYS A 336 -9.96 -17.48 -14.16
N PHE A 337 -8.89 -18.04 -14.72
CA PHE A 337 -8.00 -17.29 -15.58
C PHE A 337 -8.73 -16.95 -16.87
N VAL A 338 -8.92 -15.65 -17.11
CA VAL A 338 -9.59 -15.15 -18.31
C VAL A 338 -8.64 -14.25 -19.07
N PHE A 339 -8.62 -14.44 -20.38
CA PHE A 339 -7.82 -13.66 -21.32
C PHE A 339 -8.78 -12.90 -22.24
N ASP A 340 -8.71 -11.58 -22.20
CA ASP A 340 -9.54 -10.68 -23.01
C ASP A 340 -8.70 -9.56 -23.61
N ASN A 341 -8.64 -9.48 -24.94
CA ASN A 341 -8.14 -8.32 -25.71
C ASN A 341 -6.83 -7.65 -25.18
N ASN A 342 -5.87 -8.46 -24.71
CA ASN A 342 -4.57 -8.10 -24.08
C ASN A 342 -4.55 -7.95 -22.54
N THR A 343 -5.54 -8.47 -21.83
CA THR A 343 -5.56 -8.50 -20.37
C THR A 343 -5.70 -9.93 -19.88
N MET A 344 -4.85 -10.31 -18.92
CA MET A 344 -4.95 -11.55 -18.15
C MET A 344 -5.53 -11.25 -16.77
N LEU A 345 -6.66 -11.88 -16.44
CA LEU A 345 -7.42 -11.63 -15.23
C LEU A 345 -7.64 -12.91 -14.44
N LEU A 346 -7.69 -12.78 -13.11
CA LEU A 346 -8.19 -13.82 -12.22
C LEU A 346 -9.57 -13.41 -11.71
N LYS A 347 -10.63 -14.10 -12.14
CA LYS A 347 -12.02 -13.65 -11.88
C LYS A 347 -12.53 -13.97 -10.49
N GLY A 348 -13.23 -12.99 -9.91
CA GLY A 348 -14.04 -13.14 -8.71
C GLY A 348 -13.19 -13.48 -7.49
N ARG A 349 -13.68 -14.42 -6.68
CA ARG A 349 -13.08 -14.85 -5.41
C ARG A 349 -11.70 -15.48 -5.52
N GLU A 350 -11.30 -15.92 -6.72
CA GLU A 350 -9.99 -16.55 -6.90
C GLU A 350 -8.84 -15.56 -6.68
N ARG A 351 -9.07 -14.24 -6.75
CA ARG A 351 -8.06 -13.25 -6.37
C ARG A 351 -7.60 -13.39 -4.91
N PHE A 352 -8.45 -13.86 -4.00
CA PHE A 352 -8.06 -14.11 -2.60
C PHE A 352 -7.26 -15.41 -2.41
N LYS A 353 -7.04 -16.18 -3.48
CA LYS A 353 -6.14 -17.35 -3.51
C LYS A 353 -4.87 -17.07 -4.31
N LEU A 354 -4.53 -15.79 -4.47
CA LEU A 354 -3.45 -15.37 -5.35
C LEU A 354 -2.13 -16.05 -4.98
N ASP A 355 -1.81 -16.18 -3.68
CA ASP A 355 -0.58 -16.84 -3.22
C ASP A 355 -0.42 -18.26 -3.77
N PHE A 356 -1.51 -19.04 -3.81
CA PHE A 356 -1.51 -20.38 -4.40
C PHE A 356 -1.11 -20.32 -5.88
N TYR A 357 -1.69 -19.39 -6.64
CA TYR A 357 -1.39 -19.24 -8.06
C TYR A 357 0.02 -18.69 -8.31
N LEU A 358 0.50 -17.77 -7.47
CA LEU A 358 1.83 -17.18 -7.58
C LEU A 358 2.92 -18.22 -7.40
N VAL A 359 2.80 -19.13 -6.44
CA VAL A 359 3.75 -20.24 -6.28
C VAL A 359 3.85 -21.07 -7.57
N LYS A 360 2.70 -21.36 -8.21
CA LYS A 360 2.67 -22.10 -9.49
C LYS A 360 3.28 -21.31 -10.64
N ILE A 361 3.01 -20.01 -10.72
CA ILE A 361 3.56 -19.11 -11.74
C ILE A 361 5.09 -19.00 -11.61
N ILE A 362 5.59 -18.78 -10.39
CA ILE A 362 7.02 -18.68 -10.09
C ILE A 362 7.73 -19.99 -10.47
N ASN A 363 7.20 -21.14 -10.01
CA ASN A 363 7.77 -22.44 -10.35
C ASN A 363 7.78 -22.69 -11.86
N TYR A 364 6.69 -22.34 -12.57
CA TYR A 364 6.64 -22.48 -14.02
C TYR A 364 7.76 -21.72 -14.72
N PHE A 365 7.99 -20.46 -14.36
CA PHE A 365 9.04 -19.65 -14.98
C PHE A 365 10.44 -20.21 -14.70
N ASN A 366 10.68 -20.69 -13.48
CA ASN A 366 11.95 -21.30 -13.09
C ASN A 366 12.19 -22.63 -13.83
N ASP A 367 11.21 -23.52 -13.84
CA ASP A 367 11.31 -24.85 -14.47
C ASP A 367 11.50 -24.77 -15.99
N ASN A 368 10.99 -23.72 -16.63
CA ASN A 368 11.10 -23.50 -18.07
C ASN A 368 12.24 -22.56 -18.47
N LEU A 369 13.09 -22.14 -17.51
CA LEU A 369 14.22 -21.25 -17.72
C LEU A 369 13.83 -19.99 -18.51
N PHE A 370 12.70 -19.38 -18.14
CA PHE A 370 12.15 -18.24 -18.86
C PHE A 370 13.10 -17.04 -18.77
N LYS A 371 13.51 -16.51 -19.92
CA LYS A 371 14.40 -15.36 -19.99
C LYS A 371 13.61 -14.11 -20.35
N VAL A 372 13.84 -13.07 -19.57
CA VAL A 372 13.24 -11.75 -19.76
C VAL A 372 14.27 -10.68 -19.47
N LYS A 373 14.19 -9.57 -20.19
CA LYS A 373 15.02 -8.38 -19.99
C LYS A 373 14.15 -7.15 -19.79
N PHE A 374 14.37 -6.42 -18.70
CA PHE A 374 13.64 -5.18 -18.42
C PHE A 374 14.11 -4.06 -19.35
N ARG A 375 13.15 -3.26 -19.84
CA ARG A 375 13.35 -2.07 -20.67
C ARG A 375 12.35 -1.00 -20.23
N LEU A 376 12.77 0.26 -20.21
CA LEU A 376 11.80 1.35 -20.07
C LEU A 376 11.09 1.59 -21.41
N PRO A 377 9.78 1.90 -21.38
CA PRO A 377 9.01 2.20 -22.59
C PRO A 377 9.55 3.39 -23.38
#